data_AF-A0A1B6HES3-F1
#
_entry.id   AF-A0A1B6HES3-F1
#
_cell.length_a   1.000
_cell.length_b   1.000
_cell.length_c   1.000
_cell.angle_alpha   90.00
_cell.angle_beta   90.00
_cell.angle_gamma   90.00
#
_symmetry.space_group_name_H-M   'P 1'
#
loop_
_entity.id
_entity.type
_entity.pdbx_description
1 polymer ?
#
loop_
_entity_poly.entity_id
_entity_poly.type
_entity_poly.pdbx_seq_one_letter_code
_entity_poly.pdbx_strand_id
1 'polypeptide(L)'
;MGSSASRRMEDSLSRSRAEDPSVSDLAAILHYLIRSGQVHIISTNHDDSDEEFVAAASPPRIEHTPNTKNLQKSEITLITKQSCGLLQSKGRKKPKSTTSMIFSRESGVFGDGAFTRGDRCRITNNLLP
;
A
#
# COMPACT_ATOMS: atom_id res chain seq x y z
N MET A 1 -35.36 -65.45 -22.43
CA MET A 1 -36.12 -64.54 -21.55
C MET A 1 -35.07 -63.79 -20.72
N GLY A 2 -34.64 -62.57 -21.02
CA GLY A 2 -35.41 -61.38 -21.34
C GLY A 2 -35.30 -60.45 -20.13
N SER A 3 -34.29 -59.57 -20.11
CA SER A 3 -34.34 -58.27 -19.42
C SER A 3 -33.06 -57.48 -19.68
N SER A 4 -33.17 -56.53 -20.60
CA SER A 4 -32.25 -55.39 -20.73
C SER A 4 -32.44 -54.49 -19.51
N ALA A 5 -31.36 -54.22 -18.77
CA ALA A 5 -31.34 -53.16 -17.78
C ALA A 5 -30.38 -52.06 -18.26
N SER A 6 -30.95 -51.10 -19.00
CA SER A 6 -30.31 -49.84 -19.34
C SER A 6 -30.09 -49.05 -18.06
N ARG A 7 -28.83 -48.93 -17.62
CA ARG A 7 -28.46 -48.06 -16.51
C ARG A 7 -28.23 -46.66 -17.08
N ARG A 8 -29.28 -45.85 -17.06
CA ARG A 8 -29.22 -44.39 -17.24
C ARG A 8 -28.33 -43.84 -16.12
N MET A 9 -27.20 -43.24 -16.45
CA MET A 9 -26.51 -42.35 -15.51
C MET A 9 -27.39 -41.11 -15.35
N GLU A 10 -28.08 -40.98 -14.22
CA GLU A 10 -28.59 -39.68 -13.80
C GLU A 10 -27.43 -38.92 -13.17
N ASP A 11 -26.81 -38.08 -13.99
CA ASP A 11 -25.84 -37.10 -13.56
C ASP A 11 -26.60 -36.06 -12.72
N SER A 12 -26.66 -36.30 -11.40
CA SER A 12 -27.16 -35.33 -10.44
C SER A 12 -26.12 -34.21 -10.34
N LEU A 13 -26.11 -33.35 -11.35
CA LEU A 13 -25.55 -32.00 -11.24
C LEU A 13 -26.40 -31.25 -10.22
N SER A 14 -26.08 -31.48 -8.94
CA SER A 14 -26.38 -30.57 -7.85
C SER A 14 -25.69 -29.25 -8.16
N ARG A 15 -26.31 -28.45 -9.03
CA ARG A 15 -26.13 -27.01 -9.04
C ARG A 15 -26.63 -26.57 -7.68
N SER A 16 -25.72 -26.52 -6.71
CA SER A 16 -25.91 -25.76 -5.49
C SER A 16 -26.33 -24.37 -5.94
N ARG A 17 -27.63 -24.10 -5.83
CA ARG A 17 -28.20 -22.78 -5.99
C ARG A 17 -27.40 -21.92 -5.02
N ALA A 18 -26.49 -21.10 -5.55
CA ALA A 18 -25.83 -20.10 -4.74
C ALA A 18 -26.98 -19.28 -4.16
N GLU A 19 -27.16 -19.38 -2.85
CA GLU A 19 -28.08 -18.53 -2.12
C GLU A 19 -27.71 -17.09 -2.51
N ASP A 20 -28.59 -16.44 -3.26
CA ASP A 20 -28.41 -15.04 -3.62
C ASP A 20 -28.16 -14.29 -2.30
N PRO A 21 -27.04 -13.56 -2.15
CA PRO A 21 -26.81 -12.80 -0.95
C PRO A 21 -28.01 -11.88 -0.78
N SER A 22 -28.72 -12.03 0.34
CA SER A 22 -29.87 -11.19 0.62
C SER A 22 -29.47 -9.73 0.37
N VAL A 23 -30.32 -8.95 -0.26
CA VAL A 23 -30.02 -7.54 -0.60
C VAL A 23 -29.53 -6.73 0.61
N SER A 24 -29.89 -7.14 1.82
CA SER A 24 -29.39 -6.61 3.09
C SER A 24 -27.91 -6.92 3.35
N ASP A 25 -27.45 -8.13 3.02
CA ASP A 25 -26.04 -8.54 3.17
C ASP A 25 -25.16 -7.85 2.13
N LEU A 26 -25.63 -7.75 0.88
CA LEU A 26 -24.94 -6.96 -0.16
C LEU A 26 -24.85 -5.47 0.23
N ALA A 27 -25.91 -4.88 0.77
CA ALA A 27 -25.89 -3.50 1.24
C ALA A 27 -24.91 -3.29 2.41
N ALA A 28 -24.83 -4.25 3.35
CA ALA A 28 -23.88 -4.21 4.45
C ALA A 28 -22.42 -4.31 3.96
N ILE A 29 -22.16 -5.20 3.01
CA ILE A 29 -20.84 -5.37 2.38
C ILE A 29 -20.46 -4.09 1.63
N LEU A 30 -21.35 -3.53 0.82
CA LEU A 30 -21.12 -2.27 0.09
C LEU A 30 -20.84 -1.12 1.05
N HIS A 31 -21.62 -1.00 2.13
CA HIS A 31 -21.42 0.05 3.13
C HIS A 31 -20.06 -0.08 3.84
N TYR A 32 -19.64 -1.31 4.15
CA TYR A 32 -18.30 -1.58 4.67
C TYR A 32 -17.20 -1.15 3.68
N LEU A 33 -17.34 -1.53 2.41
CA LEU A 33 -16.36 -1.23 1.37
C LEU A 33 -16.24 0.29 1.11
N ILE A 34 -17.36 1.02 1.07
CA ILE A 34 -17.39 2.49 0.96
C ILE A 34 -16.68 3.12 2.16
N ARG A 35 -16.99 2.68 3.38
CA ARG A 35 -16.37 3.24 4.60
C ARG A 35 -14.88 2.91 4.72
N SER A 36 -14.46 1.78 4.17
CA SER A 36 -13.05 1.39 4.10
C SER A 36 -12.25 2.11 3.00
N GLY A 37 -12.94 2.87 2.13
CA GLY A 37 -12.33 3.58 1.01
C GLY A 37 -11.93 2.70 -0.17
N GLN A 38 -12.40 1.44 -0.23
CA GLN A 38 -12.05 0.48 -1.27
C GLN A 38 -12.93 0.61 -2.53
N VAL A 39 -14.11 1.22 -2.42
CA VAL A 39 -15.10 1.30 -3.51
C VAL A 39 -15.72 2.70 -3.57
N HIS A 40 -15.87 3.24 -4.78
CA HIS A 40 -16.61 4.45 -5.08
C HIS A 40 -17.74 4.12 -6.07
N ILE A 41 -18.99 4.44 -5.74
CA ILE A 41 -20.14 4.20 -6.62
C ILE A 41 -20.30 5.42 -7.53
N ILE A 42 -20.11 5.21 -8.83
CA ILE A 42 -20.30 6.25 -9.87
C ILE A 42 -21.74 6.14 -10.36
N SER A 43 -22.55 7.18 -10.13
CA SER A 43 -23.90 7.28 -10.70
C SER A 43 -23.79 7.59 -12.19
N THR A 44 -24.22 6.66 -13.04
CA THR A 44 -24.30 6.85 -14.49
C THR A 44 -25.55 7.62 -14.87
N ASN A 45 -25.71 8.85 -14.37
CA ASN A 45 -26.66 9.78 -14.97
C ASN A 45 -25.94 10.42 -16.17
N HIS A 46 -26.18 9.78 -17.32
CA HIS A 46 -25.69 10.07 -18.66
C HIS A 46 -25.80 11.56 -19.04
N ASP A 47 -24.65 12.20 -19.22
CA ASP A 47 -24.49 13.40 -20.04
C ASP A 47 -23.12 13.28 -20.74
N ASP A 48 -23.15 12.94 -22.04
CA ASP A 48 -21.97 12.68 -22.87
C ASP A 48 -21.31 14.01 -23.27
N SER A 49 -20.77 14.74 -22.30
CA SER A 49 -20.00 15.96 -22.52
C SER A 49 -18.52 15.71 -22.20
N ASP A 50 -17.74 15.56 -23.27
CA ASP A 50 -16.36 15.04 -23.30
C ASP A 50 -15.27 15.97 -22.72
N GLU A 51 -15.58 16.85 -21.76
CA GLU A 51 -14.64 17.87 -21.26
C GLU A 51 -14.66 18.04 -19.72
N GLU A 52 -15.04 17.03 -18.95
CA GLU A 52 -14.85 17.09 -17.49
C GLU A 52 -13.46 16.57 -17.12
N PHE A 53 -12.47 17.48 -17.07
CA PHE A 53 -11.26 17.26 -16.28
C PHE A 53 -11.70 17.15 -14.81
N VAL A 54 -12.09 15.94 -14.40
CA VAL A 54 -12.56 15.63 -13.04
C VAL A 54 -11.44 16.07 -12.11
N ALA A 55 -11.63 17.22 -11.46
CA ALA A 55 -10.71 17.73 -10.46
C ALA A 55 -10.45 16.58 -9.50
N ALA A 56 -9.17 16.23 -9.29
CA ALA A 56 -8.79 15.09 -8.47
C ALA A 56 -9.59 15.14 -7.16
N ALA A 57 -10.52 14.19 -7.01
CA ALA A 57 -11.44 14.15 -5.89
C ALA A 57 -10.63 14.37 -4.62
N SER A 58 -11.05 15.34 -3.80
CA SER A 58 -10.30 15.71 -2.60
C SER A 58 -9.98 14.43 -1.84
N PRO A 59 -8.71 14.17 -1.49
CA PRO A 59 -8.35 12.93 -0.84
C PRO A 59 -9.23 12.75 0.40
N PRO A 60 -9.76 11.54 0.65
CA PRO A 60 -10.71 11.31 1.72
C PRO A 60 -10.13 11.81 3.04
N ARG A 61 -10.94 12.56 3.79
CA ARG A 61 -10.54 13.04 5.11
C ARG A 61 -10.39 11.85 6.05
N ILE A 62 -9.16 11.61 6.49
CA ILE A 62 -8.87 10.61 7.51
C ILE A 62 -9.22 11.23 8.87
N GLU A 63 -10.42 10.98 9.36
CA GLU A 63 -10.93 11.51 10.63
C GLU A 63 -10.21 10.90 11.86
N HIS A 64 -9.53 9.76 11.69
CA HIS A 64 -8.91 9.02 12.79
C HIS A 64 -7.49 8.58 12.48
N THR A 65 -6.58 8.82 13.43
CA THR A 65 -5.21 8.31 13.33
C THR A 65 -5.17 6.81 13.67
N PRO A 66 -4.61 5.95 12.80
CA PRO A 66 -4.53 4.53 13.09
C PRO A 66 -3.64 4.28 14.31
N ASN A 67 -4.03 3.34 15.18
CA ASN A 67 -3.23 2.98 16.35
C ASN A 67 -2.00 2.16 15.95
N THR A 68 -0.84 2.80 15.84
CA THR A 68 0.42 2.15 15.45
C THR A 68 1.26 1.68 16.65
N LYS A 69 0.74 1.63 17.89
CA LYS A 69 1.54 1.34 19.10
C LYS A 69 2.34 0.03 19.01
N ASN A 70 1.74 -1.01 18.45
CA ASN A 70 2.41 -2.31 18.29
C ASN A 70 3.45 -2.27 17.17
N LEU A 71 3.13 -1.62 16.05
CA LEU A 71 4.07 -1.43 14.94
C LEU A 71 5.32 -0.68 15.41
N GLN A 72 5.17 0.36 16.24
CA GLN A 72 6.30 1.15 16.75
C GLN A 72 7.30 0.34 17.59
N LYS A 73 6.86 -0.78 18.18
CA LYS A 73 7.70 -1.70 18.98
C LYS A 73 8.21 -2.90 18.19
N SER A 74 7.74 -3.07 16.95
CA SER A 74 8.14 -4.19 16.10
C SER A 74 9.57 -4.02 15.59
N GLU A 75 10.19 -5.16 15.27
CA GLU A 75 11.48 -5.21 14.59
C GLU A 75 11.46 -4.48 13.24
N ILE A 76 10.34 -4.53 12.52
CA ILE A 76 10.15 -3.80 11.26
C ILE A 76 10.40 -2.31 11.44
N THR A 77 9.86 -1.71 12.51
CA THR A 77 10.12 -0.29 12.81
C THR A 77 11.58 -0.03 13.13
N LEU A 78 12.24 -0.95 13.85
CA LEU A 78 13.65 -0.81 14.19
C LEU A 78 14.53 -0.86 12.94
N ILE A 79 14.38 -1.88 12.10
CA ILE A 79 15.13 -2.06 10.85
C ILE A 79 14.89 -0.89 9.91
N THR A 80 13.64 -0.44 9.78
CA THR A 80 13.30 0.71 8.94
C THR A 80 13.98 1.97 9.45
N LYS A 81 13.87 2.27 10.75
CA LYS A 81 14.53 3.46 11.34
C LYS A 81 16.05 3.39 11.19
N GLN A 82 16.65 2.20 11.35
CA GLN A 82 18.07 2.00 11.14
C GLN A 82 18.47 2.28 9.69
N SER A 83 17.79 1.66 8.73
CA SER A 83 18.08 1.79 7.30
C SER A 83 17.90 3.24 6.80
N CYS A 84 16.95 3.98 7.38
CA CYS A 84 16.74 5.39 7.08
C CYS A 84 17.70 6.34 7.81
N GLY A 85 18.61 5.83 8.66
CA GLY A 85 19.53 6.64 9.46
C GLY A 85 18.89 7.39 10.63
N LEU A 86 17.63 7.08 10.97
CA LEU A 86 16.86 7.78 12.01
C LEU A 86 17.26 7.40 13.45
N LEU A 87 18.11 6.39 13.61
CA LEU A 87 18.62 5.95 14.92
C LEU A 87 19.98 6.57 15.28
N GLN A 88 20.57 7.39 14.40
CA GLN A 88 21.91 7.93 14.61
C GLN A 88 21.89 9.18 15.51
N SER A 89 22.82 9.24 16.46
CA SER A 89 22.98 10.42 17.32
C SER A 89 23.71 11.54 16.56
N LYS A 90 23.32 12.80 16.84
CA LYS A 90 23.88 14.03 16.22
C LYS A 90 25.39 14.26 16.45
N GLY A 91 26.08 13.35 17.15
CA GLY A 91 27.49 13.47 17.53
C GLY A 91 28.48 12.60 16.74
N ARG A 92 28.05 11.82 15.74
CA ARG A 92 28.97 10.99 14.97
C ARG A 92 29.87 11.81 14.05
N LYS A 93 31.17 11.46 14.03
CA LYS A 93 32.16 12.11 13.16
C LYS A 93 31.75 11.94 11.70
N LYS A 94 31.77 13.05 10.96
CA LYS A 94 31.41 13.07 9.55
C LYS A 94 32.43 12.29 8.70
N PRO A 95 32.00 11.45 7.75
CA PRO A 95 32.88 10.77 6.82
C PRO A 95 33.75 11.74 6.01
N LYS A 96 35.05 11.44 5.88
CA LYS A 96 36.03 12.31 5.23
C LYS A 96 35.93 12.31 3.69
N SER A 97 35.68 11.15 3.10
CA SER A 97 35.49 10.98 1.64
C SER A 97 34.01 10.92 1.26
N THR A 98 33.65 11.44 0.09
CA THR A 98 32.32 11.33 -0.53
C THR A 98 31.87 9.89 -0.67
N THR A 99 32.74 8.99 -1.12
CA THR A 99 32.45 7.54 -1.21
C THR A 99 32.12 6.95 0.16
N SER A 100 32.92 7.27 1.18
CA SER A 100 32.66 6.82 2.56
C SER A 100 31.37 7.40 3.12
N MET A 101 31.02 8.64 2.75
CA MET A 101 29.75 9.26 3.11
C MET A 101 28.56 8.53 2.49
N ILE A 102 28.65 8.18 1.21
CA ILE A 102 27.60 7.44 0.49
C ILE A 102 27.42 6.04 1.09
N PHE A 103 28.51 5.29 1.28
CA PHE A 103 28.46 3.96 1.88
C PHE A 103 27.92 3.97 3.32
N SER A 104 28.34 4.95 4.13
CA SER A 104 27.85 5.09 5.50
C SER A 104 26.36 5.46 5.54
N ARG A 105 25.86 6.12 4.49
CA ARG A 105 24.45 6.46 4.36
C ARG A 105 23.61 5.27 3.89
N GLU A 106 24.12 4.50 2.92
CA GLU A 106 23.50 3.27 2.43
C GLU A 106 23.27 2.26 3.57
N SER A 107 24.23 2.15 4.48
CA SER A 107 24.14 1.30 5.67
C SER A 107 23.35 1.93 6.84
N GLY A 108 22.81 3.14 6.68
CA GLY A 108 22.06 3.83 7.73
C GLY A 108 22.90 4.30 8.92
N VAL A 109 24.22 4.36 8.77
CA VAL A 109 25.20 4.68 9.83
C VAL A 109 25.50 6.20 9.90
N PHE A 110 25.11 6.95 8.87
CA PHE A 110 25.35 8.40 8.75
C PHE A 110 24.18 9.16 8.12
N GLY A 111 23.75 10.26 8.75
CA GLY A 111 22.74 11.20 8.26
C GLY A 111 21.45 11.22 9.06
N ASP A 112 20.52 12.09 8.68
CA ASP A 112 19.19 12.25 9.29
C ASP A 112 18.13 12.31 8.17
N GLY A 113 17.89 11.17 7.51
CA GLY A 113 16.92 11.01 6.42
C GLY A 113 17.29 11.65 5.07
N ALA A 114 17.87 12.86 5.05
CA ALA A 114 18.26 13.60 3.83
C ALA A 114 19.74 14.04 3.81
N PHE A 115 20.25 14.41 2.62
CA PHE A 115 21.56 15.05 2.51
C PHE A 115 21.47 16.50 2.97
N THR A 116 22.39 16.91 3.85
CA THR A 116 22.46 18.33 4.24
C THR A 116 22.88 19.18 3.03
N ARG A 117 22.66 20.50 3.11
CA ARG A 117 23.17 21.43 2.08
C ARG A 117 24.68 21.29 1.90
N GLY A 118 25.43 21.10 2.98
CA GLY A 118 26.87 20.90 2.95
C GLY A 118 27.28 19.57 2.28
N ASP A 119 26.50 18.50 2.49
CA ASP A 119 26.74 17.22 1.81
C ASP A 119 26.54 17.35 0.30
N ARG A 120 25.43 17.98 -0.11
CA ARG A 120 25.13 18.24 -1.53
C ARG A 120 26.22 19.07 -2.20
N CYS A 121 26.69 20.13 -1.53
CA CYS A 121 27.80 20.95 -2.01
C CYS A 121 29.09 20.12 -2.16
N ARG A 122 29.41 19.26 -1.18
CA ARG A 122 30.60 18.41 -1.27
C ARG A 122 30.51 17.39 -2.38
N ILE A 123 29.34 16.79 -2.61
CA ILE A 123 29.11 15.82 -3.68
C ILE A 123 29.23 16.49 -5.05
N THR A 124 28.57 17.64 -5.24
CA THR A 124 28.56 18.37 -6.52
C THR A 124 29.92 18.94 -6.92
N ASN A 125 30.74 19.36 -5.95
CA ASN A 125 32.09 19.83 -6.22
C ASN A 125 33.14 18.71 -6.37
N ASN A 126 32.75 17.46 -6.15
CA ASN A 126 33.66 16.33 -6.29
C ASN A 126 33.58 15.82 -7.73
N LEU A 127 34.48 16.28 -8.60
CA LEU A 127 34.57 15.73 -9.95
C LEU A 127 34.92 14.23 -9.84
N LEU A 128 34.08 13.39 -10.45
CA LEU A 128 34.46 12.00 -10.71
C LEU A 128 35.59 12.02 -11.75
N PRO A 129 36.65 11.24 -11.57
CA PRO A 129 37.73 11.14 -12.55
C PRO A 129 37.24 10.61 -13.90
#